data_AF-A0A0M2Q1X0-F1
#
_entry.id   AF-A0A0M2Q1X0-F1
#
_cell.length_a   1.000
_cell.length_b   1.000
_cell.length_c   1.000
_cell.angle_alpha   90.00
_cell.angle_beta   90.00
_cell.angle_gamma   90.00
#
_symmetry.space_group_name_H-M   'P 1'
#
loop_
_entity.id
_entity.type
_entity.pdbx_description
1 polymer ?
#
loop_
_entity_poly.entity_id
_entity_poly.type
_entity_poly.pdbx_seq_one_letter_code
_entity_poly.pdbx_strand_id
1 'polypeptide(L)'
;MQVECFTLHDLAQPMDVSLAQLQRSLLHFLQNRTDLVLFGAYAVNACLQPEVRMTADIDLQALEGETLVTEICDYLHQEFYIETRSRRVKNHGAWRIYQVLKSGNRHLVDVRQVEVLPRFERINQIQVLSPIALMQSKIISAYARQHQPKGFSDLRDLYSLMLTFPQLVEQVEVDETNPGLQGFWRSIQIQEIQAADDDDDLIY
;
A
#
# COMPACT_ATOMS: atom_id res chain seq x y z
N MET A 1 12.38 7.82 43.52
CA MET A 1 11.50 6.69 43.18
C MET A 1 10.08 7.24 43.22
N GLN A 2 9.57 7.73 42.09
CA GLN A 2 8.18 8.18 41.99
C GLN A 2 7.31 6.94 41.92
N VAL A 3 6.36 6.83 42.84
CA VAL A 3 5.31 5.81 42.79
C VAL A 3 4.29 6.31 41.76
N GLU A 4 4.23 5.66 40.61
CA GLU A 4 3.15 5.90 39.65
C GLU A 4 1.84 5.41 40.26
N CYS A 5 0.90 6.33 40.45
CA CYS A 5 -0.44 6.03 40.93
C CYS A 5 -1.31 5.74 39.70
N PHE A 6 -1.63 4.47 39.47
CA PHE A 6 -2.54 4.06 38.41
C PHE A 6 -3.98 4.28 38.84
N THR A 7 -4.76 5.02 38.06
CA THR A 7 -6.20 5.18 38.28
C THR A 7 -6.97 4.04 37.61
N LEU A 8 -8.25 3.84 37.99
CA LEU A 8 -9.16 2.93 37.28
C LEU A 8 -9.35 3.33 35.79
N HIS A 9 -9.07 4.58 35.41
CA HIS A 9 -9.03 5.00 34.01
C HIS A 9 -7.77 4.54 33.27
N ASP A 10 -6.68 4.26 33.98
CA ASP A 10 -5.44 3.75 33.39
C ASP A 10 -5.47 2.24 33.19
N LEU A 11 -6.28 1.51 33.99
CA LEU A 11 -6.57 0.08 33.80
C LEU A 11 -7.49 -0.19 32.59
N ALA A 12 -8.17 0.84 32.10
CA ALA A 12 -9.06 0.77 30.94
C ALA A 12 -8.39 1.26 29.64
N GLN A 13 -7.07 1.54 29.66
CA GLN A 13 -6.37 1.82 28.41
C GLN A 13 -6.32 0.53 27.59
N PRO A 14 -6.91 0.48 26.39
CA PRO A 14 -6.60 -0.61 25.47
C PRO A 14 -5.09 -0.60 25.31
N MET A 15 -4.44 -1.75 25.49
CA MET A 15 -3.00 -1.87 25.22
C MET A 15 -2.69 -1.16 23.91
N ASP A 16 -1.66 -0.30 23.88
CA ASP A 16 -1.26 0.42 22.67
C ASP A 16 -0.90 -0.60 21.57
N VAL A 17 -1.83 -0.86 20.65
CA VAL A 17 -1.59 -1.80 19.56
C VAL A 17 -0.63 -1.14 18.57
N SER A 18 0.53 -1.76 18.42
CA SER A 18 1.55 -1.26 17.50
C SER A 18 1.06 -1.34 16.06
N LEU A 19 1.55 -0.44 15.21
CA LEU A 19 1.22 -0.46 13.78
C LEU A 19 1.61 -1.80 13.13
N ALA A 20 2.74 -2.39 13.54
CA ALA A 20 3.18 -3.68 13.04
C ALA A 20 2.21 -4.83 13.40
N GLN A 21 1.62 -4.82 14.60
CA GLN A 21 0.59 -5.80 14.98
C GLN A 21 -0.66 -5.66 14.14
N LEU A 22 -1.16 -4.42 13.95
CA LEU A 22 -2.32 -4.14 13.11
C LEU A 22 -2.08 -4.57 11.67
N GLN A 23 -0.94 -4.20 11.09
CA GLN A 23 -0.58 -4.56 9.71
C GLN A 23 -0.45 -6.06 9.53
N ARG A 24 0.19 -6.78 10.48
CA ARG A 24 0.30 -8.23 10.43
C ARG A 24 -1.06 -8.93 10.49
N SER A 25 -1.92 -8.49 11.40
CA SER A 25 -3.27 -9.04 11.55
C SER A 25 -4.12 -8.75 10.31
N LEU A 26 -4.03 -7.54 9.75
CA LEU A 26 -4.68 -7.22 8.47
C LEU A 26 -4.17 -8.10 7.33
N LEU A 27 -2.86 -8.30 7.17
CA LEU A 27 -2.33 -9.20 6.14
C LEU A 27 -2.83 -10.64 6.32
N HIS A 28 -2.96 -11.11 7.56
CA HIS A 28 -3.58 -12.42 7.85
C HIS A 28 -5.07 -12.45 7.44
N PHE A 29 -5.83 -11.40 7.74
CA PHE A 29 -7.23 -11.26 7.30
C PHE A 29 -7.40 -11.31 5.76
N LEU A 30 -6.39 -10.86 4.99
CA LEU A 30 -6.43 -10.92 3.52
C LEU A 30 -6.19 -12.32 2.95
N GLN A 31 -5.68 -13.26 3.75
CA GLN A 31 -5.32 -14.59 3.24
C GLN A 31 -6.56 -15.35 2.75
N ASN A 32 -6.39 -16.05 1.63
CA ASN A 32 -7.41 -16.88 0.96
C ASN A 32 -8.64 -16.12 0.43
N ARG A 33 -8.68 -14.79 0.55
CA ARG A 33 -9.74 -13.98 -0.07
C ARG A 33 -9.64 -14.02 -1.59
N THR A 34 -10.81 -13.91 -2.22
CA THR A 34 -10.94 -13.98 -3.69
C THR A 34 -11.58 -12.77 -4.33
N ASP A 35 -12.03 -11.85 -3.51
CA ASP A 35 -12.80 -10.66 -3.82
C ASP A 35 -11.97 -9.36 -3.75
N LEU A 36 -10.67 -9.48 -3.48
CA LEU A 36 -9.75 -8.35 -3.36
C LEU A 36 -8.34 -8.69 -3.83
N VAL A 37 -7.57 -7.66 -4.11
CA VAL A 37 -6.13 -7.71 -4.40
C VAL A 37 -5.38 -6.61 -3.64
N LEU A 38 -4.23 -6.99 -3.08
CA LEU A 38 -3.27 -6.10 -2.44
C LEU A 38 -2.47 -5.33 -3.51
N PHE A 39 -2.39 -4.00 -3.35
CA PHE A 39 -1.60 -3.11 -4.20
C PHE A 39 -0.69 -2.18 -3.40
N GLY A 40 -0.11 -1.19 -4.07
CA GLY A 40 0.67 -0.14 -3.41
C GLY A 40 1.99 -0.66 -2.84
N ALA A 41 2.45 -0.03 -1.76
CA ALA A 41 3.77 -0.27 -1.20
C ALA A 41 3.96 -1.70 -0.67
N TYR A 42 2.92 -2.27 -0.03
CA TYR A 42 2.98 -3.63 0.49
C TYR A 42 3.07 -4.68 -0.62
N ALA A 43 2.35 -4.48 -1.74
CA ALA A 43 2.46 -5.36 -2.90
C ALA A 43 3.85 -5.28 -3.54
N VAL A 44 4.41 -4.07 -3.63
CA VAL A 44 5.80 -3.87 -4.10
C VAL A 44 6.78 -4.62 -3.20
N ASN A 45 6.70 -4.44 -1.87
CA ASN A 45 7.55 -5.17 -0.92
C ASN A 45 7.40 -6.70 -1.02
N ALA A 46 6.22 -7.20 -1.39
CA ALA A 46 6.02 -8.64 -1.58
C ALA A 46 6.76 -9.19 -2.81
N CYS A 47 6.96 -8.34 -3.83
CA CYS A 47 7.67 -8.68 -5.06
C CYS A 47 9.19 -8.37 -5.01
N LEU A 48 9.62 -7.48 -4.13
CA LEU A 48 11.01 -7.02 -4.01
C LEU A 48 11.66 -7.59 -2.75
N GLN A 49 12.54 -8.58 -2.89
CA GLN A 49 13.44 -9.02 -1.81
C GLN A 49 14.89 -8.86 -2.29
N PRO A 50 15.79 -8.19 -1.54
CA PRO A 50 15.67 -7.71 -0.15
C PRO A 50 15.25 -6.23 0.02
N GLU A 51 15.14 -5.43 -1.05
CA GLU A 51 14.97 -3.97 -0.99
C GLU A 51 13.56 -3.48 -0.61
N VAL A 52 13.07 -3.90 0.56
CA VAL A 52 11.76 -3.48 1.07
C VAL A 52 11.82 -2.08 1.69
N ARG A 53 10.73 -1.31 1.57
CA ARG A 53 10.58 -0.04 2.30
C ARG A 53 9.45 -0.10 3.32
N MET A 54 9.63 0.61 4.43
CA MET A 54 8.55 0.76 5.40
C MET A 54 7.38 1.54 4.79
N THR A 55 6.15 1.12 5.11
CA THR A 55 4.91 1.80 4.73
C THR A 55 3.93 1.77 5.89
N ALA A 56 3.09 2.79 6.01
CA ALA A 56 2.19 2.94 7.15
C ALA A 56 0.81 2.34 6.89
N ASP A 57 0.39 2.28 5.63
CA ASP A 57 -0.93 1.88 5.17
C ASP A 57 -0.90 0.68 4.23
N ILE A 58 -2.00 -0.06 4.21
CA ILE A 58 -2.28 -1.17 3.29
C ILE A 58 -3.26 -0.67 2.22
N ASP A 59 -2.92 -0.92 0.96
CA ASP A 59 -3.68 -0.49 -0.20
C ASP A 59 -4.40 -1.71 -0.82
N LEU A 60 -5.74 -1.67 -0.91
CA LEU A 60 -6.57 -2.76 -1.43
C LEU A 60 -7.45 -2.32 -2.60
N GLN A 61 -7.56 -3.15 -3.63
CA GLN A 61 -8.64 -3.08 -4.62
C GLN A 61 -9.62 -4.23 -4.38
N ALA A 62 -10.92 -3.95 -4.39
CA ALA A 62 -11.95 -4.93 -4.02
C ALA A 62 -13.16 -4.86 -4.95
N LEU A 63 -13.84 -5.98 -5.15
CA LEU A 63 -15.10 -6.02 -5.90
C LEU A 63 -16.22 -5.30 -5.14
N GLU A 64 -16.32 -5.56 -3.83
CA GLU A 64 -17.32 -4.98 -2.93
C GLU A 64 -16.65 -4.10 -1.86
N GLY A 65 -16.21 -2.91 -2.27
CA GLY A 65 -15.37 -2.05 -1.44
C GLY A 65 -16.02 -1.58 -0.13
N GLU A 66 -17.31 -1.25 -0.14
CA GLU A 66 -18.02 -0.81 1.07
C GLU A 66 -18.19 -1.95 2.08
N THR A 67 -18.57 -3.14 1.61
CA THR A 67 -18.67 -4.34 2.43
C THR A 67 -17.32 -4.69 3.08
N LEU A 68 -16.25 -4.71 2.29
CA LEU A 68 -14.90 -4.99 2.79
C LEU A 68 -14.47 -3.98 3.87
N VAL A 69 -14.83 -2.71 3.72
CA VAL A 69 -14.51 -1.68 4.73
C VAL A 69 -15.18 -1.97 6.05
N THR A 70 -16.47 -2.35 6.04
CA THR A 70 -17.18 -2.76 7.26
C THR A 70 -16.53 -4.00 7.88
N GLU A 71 -16.25 -5.03 7.08
CA GLU A 71 -15.61 -6.25 7.56
C GLU A 71 -14.23 -6.00 8.21
N ILE A 72 -13.42 -5.10 7.62
CA ILE A 72 -12.12 -4.74 8.19
C ILE A 72 -12.30 -3.99 9.52
N CYS A 73 -13.23 -3.04 9.60
CA CYS A 73 -13.53 -2.33 10.85
C CYS A 73 -14.00 -3.29 11.94
N ASP A 74 -14.92 -4.20 11.62
CA ASP A 74 -15.44 -5.20 12.55
C ASP A 74 -14.33 -6.17 13.00
N TYR A 75 -13.50 -6.64 12.07
CA TYR A 75 -12.36 -7.50 12.37
C TYR A 75 -11.37 -6.83 13.33
N LEU A 76 -10.99 -5.58 13.06
CA LEU A 76 -10.07 -4.82 13.91
C LEU A 76 -10.69 -4.52 15.29
N HIS A 77 -11.99 -4.25 15.35
CA HIS A 77 -12.69 -4.06 16.62
C HIS A 77 -12.73 -5.35 17.44
N GLN A 78 -13.03 -6.49 16.82
CA GLN A 78 -13.09 -7.79 17.49
C GLN A 78 -11.72 -8.27 17.99
N GLU A 79 -10.69 -8.12 17.15
CA GLU A 79 -9.34 -8.63 17.46
C GLU A 79 -8.62 -7.76 18.50
N PHE A 80 -8.78 -6.43 18.41
CA PHE A 80 -7.95 -5.49 19.17
C PHE A 80 -8.74 -4.57 20.10
N TYR A 81 -10.08 -4.59 20.06
CA TYR A 81 -10.95 -3.69 20.82
C TYR A 81 -10.62 -2.20 20.58
N ILE A 82 -10.20 -1.88 19.34
CA ILE A 82 -9.89 -0.51 18.94
C ILE A 82 -11.10 0.16 18.29
N GLU A 83 -11.15 1.49 18.43
CA GLU A 83 -12.10 2.32 17.70
C GLU A 83 -11.56 2.60 16.29
N THR A 84 -12.38 2.31 15.28
CA THR A 84 -12.05 2.57 13.87
C THR A 84 -13.03 3.54 13.24
N ARG A 85 -12.52 4.41 12.36
CA ARG A 85 -13.35 5.30 11.55
C ARG A 85 -13.06 5.07 10.08
N SER A 86 -14.10 4.84 9.29
CA SER A 86 -14.00 4.86 7.84
C SER A 86 -14.47 6.20 7.27
N ARG A 87 -13.90 6.59 6.12
CA ARG A 87 -14.31 7.77 5.36
C ARG A 87 -14.26 7.47 3.87
N ARG A 88 -15.33 7.79 3.14
CA ARG A 88 -15.32 7.78 1.68
C ARG A 88 -14.45 8.90 1.12
N VAL A 89 -13.53 8.56 0.21
CA VAL A 89 -12.66 9.49 -0.51
C VAL A 89 -13.38 9.93 -1.79
N LYS A 90 -13.23 11.21 -2.20
CA LYS A 90 -14.04 11.90 -3.23
C LYS A 90 -14.36 11.07 -4.49
N ASN A 91 -15.57 11.30 -5.04
CA ASN A 91 -16.12 10.95 -6.38
C ASN A 91 -15.96 9.52 -6.93
N HIS A 92 -15.31 8.62 -6.21
CA HIS A 92 -15.07 7.26 -6.66
C HIS A 92 -15.36 6.30 -5.51
N GLY A 93 -15.67 5.04 -5.79
CA GLY A 93 -15.86 4.00 -4.77
C GLY A 93 -14.53 3.74 -4.06
N ALA A 94 -14.12 4.63 -3.17
CA ALA A 94 -12.88 4.51 -2.43
C ALA A 94 -13.10 4.95 -0.98
N TRP A 95 -12.48 4.25 -0.05
CA TRP A 95 -12.61 4.48 1.37
C TRP A 95 -11.24 4.43 2.03
N ARG A 96 -11.14 5.16 3.14
CA ARG A 96 -9.98 5.15 4.01
C ARG A 96 -10.40 4.76 5.40
N ILE A 97 -9.68 3.81 5.99
CA ILE A 97 -9.88 3.32 7.35
C ILE A 97 -8.79 3.89 8.25
N TYR A 98 -9.22 4.40 9.39
CA TYR A 98 -8.37 4.98 10.42
C TYR A 98 -8.59 4.27 11.76
N GLN A 99 -7.52 4.10 12.52
CA GLN A 99 -7.61 3.94 13.97
C GLN A 99 -7.79 5.31 14.62
N VAL A 100 -8.76 5.43 15.53
CA VAL A 100 -8.99 6.66 16.29
C VAL A 100 -8.10 6.63 17.54
N LEU A 101 -7.22 7.63 17.68
CA LEU A 101 -6.34 7.79 18.84
C LEU A 101 -6.48 9.19 19.43
N LYS A 102 -6.14 9.35 20.72
CA LYS A 102 -6.14 10.66 21.39
C LYS A 102 -5.21 11.67 20.71
N SER A 103 -4.07 11.22 20.19
CA SER A 103 -3.06 12.05 19.52
C SER A 103 -3.39 12.38 18.06
N GLY A 104 -4.49 11.84 17.53
CA GLY A 104 -4.90 11.99 16.14
C GLY A 104 -5.03 10.65 15.42
N ASN A 105 -5.82 10.63 14.35
CA ASN A 105 -6.14 9.40 13.65
C ASN A 105 -4.91 8.81 12.94
N ARG A 106 -4.67 7.52 13.14
CA ARG A 106 -3.65 6.75 12.40
C ARG A 106 -4.32 6.13 11.18
N HIS A 107 -3.82 6.41 9.97
CA HIS A 107 -4.30 5.79 8.73
C HIS A 107 -3.82 4.34 8.65
N LEU A 108 -4.73 3.40 8.34
CA LEU A 108 -4.45 1.97 8.29
C LEU A 108 -4.61 1.37 6.89
N VAL A 109 -5.73 1.62 6.24
CA VAL A 109 -6.09 0.96 4.97
C VAL A 109 -6.74 1.94 4.01
N ASP A 110 -6.36 1.87 2.74
CA ASP A 110 -7.12 2.45 1.63
C ASP A 110 -7.77 1.32 0.83
N VAL A 111 -9.08 1.40 0.60
CA VAL A 111 -9.86 0.45 -0.20
C VAL A 111 -10.39 1.16 -1.43
N ARG A 112 -10.18 0.58 -2.62
CA ARG A 112 -10.73 1.07 -3.89
C ARG A 112 -11.61 -0.01 -4.51
N GLN A 113 -12.84 0.32 -4.82
CA GLN A 113 -13.75 -0.56 -5.53
C GLN A 113 -13.39 -0.60 -7.01
N VAL A 114 -13.38 -1.81 -7.56
CA VAL A 114 -13.16 -2.10 -8.98
C VAL A 114 -14.24 -3.07 -9.45
N GLU A 115 -14.65 -2.98 -10.72
CA GLU A 115 -15.63 -3.91 -11.28
C GLU A 115 -15.02 -5.30 -11.53
N VAL A 116 -13.72 -5.35 -11.83
CA VAL A 116 -12.96 -6.57 -12.09
C VAL A 116 -11.61 -6.43 -11.41
N LEU A 117 -11.17 -7.49 -10.71
CA LEU A 117 -9.84 -7.50 -10.12
C LEU A 117 -8.78 -7.48 -11.23
N PRO A 118 -7.77 -6.58 -11.15
CA PRO A 118 -6.67 -6.59 -12.10
C PRO A 118 -5.86 -7.89 -12.00
N ARG A 119 -4.99 -8.12 -12.98
CA ARG A 119 -4.11 -9.30 -12.98
C ARG A 119 -3.28 -9.37 -11.71
N PHE A 120 -3.39 -10.48 -10.99
CA PHE A 120 -2.73 -10.74 -9.73
C PHE A 120 -1.96 -12.06 -9.73
N GLU A 121 -1.08 -12.21 -8.75
CA GLU A 121 -0.40 -13.44 -8.36
C GLU A 121 -0.75 -13.77 -6.91
N ARG A 122 -0.50 -15.01 -6.48
CA ARG A 122 -0.75 -15.43 -5.10
C ARG A 122 0.56 -15.59 -4.36
N ILE A 123 0.79 -14.73 -3.38
CA ILE A 123 1.98 -14.75 -2.51
C ILE A 123 1.50 -14.93 -1.07
N ASN A 124 1.97 -15.96 -0.36
CA ASN A 124 1.56 -16.26 1.02
C ASN A 124 0.02 -16.29 1.22
N GLN A 125 -0.68 -16.90 0.25
CA GLN A 125 -2.14 -16.99 0.18
C GLN A 125 -2.88 -15.66 -0.01
N ILE A 126 -2.19 -14.54 -0.23
CA ILE A 126 -2.78 -13.23 -0.51
C ILE A 126 -2.74 -13.01 -2.03
N GLN A 127 -3.82 -12.46 -2.60
CA GLN A 127 -3.79 -11.96 -3.98
C GLN A 127 -3.05 -10.62 -4.01
N VAL A 128 -1.96 -10.55 -4.75
CA VAL A 128 -1.09 -9.37 -4.90
C VAL A 128 -1.06 -9.00 -6.36
N LEU A 129 -1.16 -7.71 -6.74
CA LEU A 129 -1.07 -7.34 -8.16
C LEU A 129 0.20 -7.92 -8.78
N SER A 130 0.06 -8.44 -10.01
CA SER A 130 1.19 -8.95 -10.77
C SER A 130 2.22 -7.83 -11.02
N PRO A 131 3.51 -8.15 -11.22
CA PRO A 131 4.54 -7.12 -11.43
C PRO A 131 4.22 -6.13 -12.55
N ILE A 132 3.65 -6.59 -13.68
CA ILE A 132 3.21 -5.71 -14.79
C ILE A 132 2.15 -4.73 -14.29
N ALA A 133 1.12 -5.24 -13.60
CA ALA A 133 0.02 -4.41 -13.16
C ALA A 133 0.43 -3.48 -11.99
N LEU A 134 1.41 -3.86 -11.17
CA LEU A 134 2.06 -2.97 -10.21
C LEU A 134 2.81 -1.84 -10.89
N MET A 135 3.62 -2.14 -11.92
CA MET A 135 4.32 -1.11 -12.71
C MET A 135 3.31 -0.13 -13.33
N GLN A 136 2.25 -0.62 -13.96
CA GLN A 136 1.15 0.22 -14.48
C GLN A 136 0.57 1.13 -13.40
N SER A 137 0.22 0.58 -12.23
CA SER A 137 -0.33 1.33 -11.11
C SER A 137 0.66 2.41 -10.61
N LYS A 138 1.97 2.14 -10.63
CA LYS A 138 3.00 3.08 -10.19
C LYS A 138 3.25 4.18 -11.21
N ILE A 139 3.25 3.87 -12.51
CA ILE A 139 3.34 4.87 -13.58
C ILE A 139 2.17 5.85 -13.49
N ILE A 140 0.94 5.36 -13.36
CA ILE A 140 -0.28 6.20 -13.23
C ILE A 140 -0.18 7.07 -11.97
N SER A 141 0.23 6.51 -10.84
CA SER A 141 0.31 7.24 -9.58
C SER A 141 1.41 8.31 -9.61
N ALA A 142 2.59 7.99 -10.16
CA ALA A 142 3.69 8.93 -10.32
C ALA A 142 3.32 10.07 -11.27
N TYR A 143 2.65 9.77 -12.39
CA TYR A 143 2.14 10.77 -13.33
C TYR A 143 1.12 11.71 -12.67
N ALA A 144 0.13 11.16 -11.95
CA ALA A 144 -0.90 11.97 -11.30
C ALA A 144 -0.36 12.82 -10.13
N ARG A 145 0.79 12.44 -9.56
CA ARG A 145 1.43 13.10 -8.40
C ARG A 145 2.73 13.79 -8.79
N GLN A 146 2.88 14.16 -10.05
CA GLN A 146 4.00 14.97 -10.50
C GLN A 146 4.15 16.20 -9.60
N HIS A 147 5.40 16.50 -9.24
CA HIS A 147 5.76 17.60 -8.34
C HIS A 147 5.27 17.47 -6.89
N GLN A 148 4.82 16.29 -6.47
CA GLN A 148 4.48 15.99 -5.07
C GLN A 148 5.47 14.99 -4.48
N PRO A 149 5.80 15.07 -3.18
CA PRO A 149 6.72 14.13 -2.53
C PRO A 149 6.34 12.64 -2.73
N LYS A 150 5.04 12.33 -2.75
CA LYS A 150 4.54 10.96 -2.98
C LYS A 150 4.88 10.43 -4.37
N GLY A 151 5.00 11.30 -5.37
CA GLY A 151 5.41 10.91 -6.72
C GLY A 151 6.83 10.31 -6.75
N PHE A 152 7.74 10.79 -5.91
CA PHE A 152 9.09 10.21 -5.80
C PHE A 152 9.08 8.81 -5.19
N SER A 153 8.19 8.54 -4.22
CA SER A 153 8.02 7.18 -3.69
C SER A 153 7.47 6.23 -4.75
N ASP A 154 6.52 6.70 -5.57
CA ASP A 154 5.98 5.90 -6.69
C ASP A 154 7.05 5.63 -7.76
N LEU A 155 7.93 6.60 -8.06
CA LEU A 155 9.07 6.42 -8.95
C LEU A 155 10.11 5.45 -8.40
N ARG A 156 10.47 5.55 -7.11
CA ARG A 156 11.38 4.58 -6.47
C ARG A 156 10.84 3.16 -6.60
N ASP A 157 9.58 2.96 -6.25
CA ASP A 157 8.92 1.66 -6.33
C ASP A 157 8.93 1.14 -7.79
N LEU A 158 8.66 2.01 -8.78
CA LEU A 158 8.71 1.67 -10.20
C LEU A 158 10.12 1.26 -10.65
N TYR A 159 11.15 2.02 -10.30
CA TYR A 159 12.54 1.71 -10.69
C TYR A 159 13.00 0.39 -10.09
N SER A 160 12.64 0.14 -8.83
CA SER A 160 12.97 -1.13 -8.16
C SER A 160 12.27 -2.31 -8.85
N LEU A 161 11.02 -2.15 -9.29
CA LEU A 161 10.31 -3.16 -10.10
C LEU A 161 10.95 -3.36 -11.47
N MET A 162 11.39 -2.28 -12.14
CA MET A 162 12.06 -2.37 -13.45
C MET A 162 13.40 -3.10 -13.35
N LEU A 163 14.17 -2.85 -12.29
CA LEU A 163 15.44 -3.55 -12.02
C LEU A 163 15.22 -5.02 -11.68
N THR A 164 14.16 -5.34 -10.93
CA THR A 164 13.85 -6.72 -10.52
C THR A 164 13.25 -7.55 -11.65
N PHE A 165 12.46 -6.92 -12.53
CA PHE A 165 11.76 -7.59 -13.62
C PHE A 165 12.02 -6.91 -14.99
N PRO A 166 13.29 -6.80 -15.44
CA PRO A 166 13.64 -6.06 -16.66
C PRO A 166 12.93 -6.60 -17.91
N GLN A 167 12.75 -7.91 -18.01
CA GLN A 167 12.06 -8.60 -19.10
C GLN A 167 10.55 -8.27 -19.19
N LEU A 168 9.97 -7.69 -18.15
CA LEU A 168 8.55 -7.33 -18.11
C LEU A 168 8.31 -5.87 -18.51
N VAL A 169 9.35 -5.02 -18.52
CA VAL A 169 9.22 -3.58 -18.78
C VAL A 169 8.60 -3.29 -20.15
N GLU A 170 9.01 -4.02 -21.19
CA GLU A 170 8.48 -3.87 -22.54
C GLU A 170 7.02 -4.32 -22.68
N GLN A 171 6.52 -5.12 -21.72
CA GLN A 171 5.15 -5.63 -21.70
C GLN A 171 4.20 -4.68 -20.95
N VAL A 172 4.72 -3.61 -20.34
CA VAL A 172 3.91 -2.64 -19.60
C VAL A 172 3.26 -1.65 -20.56
N GLU A 173 1.95 -1.81 -20.75
CA GLU A 173 1.12 -0.90 -21.51
C GLU A 173 0.45 0.13 -20.59
N VAL A 174 0.36 1.38 -21.04
CA VAL A 174 -0.39 2.45 -20.35
C VAL A 174 -1.46 2.99 -21.28
N ASP A 175 -2.52 3.56 -20.71
CA ASP A 175 -3.69 4.06 -21.44
C ASP A 175 -3.31 4.87 -22.70
N GLU A 176 -3.64 4.30 -23.86
CA GLU A 176 -3.29 4.87 -25.16
C GLU A 176 -4.01 6.18 -25.47
N THR A 177 -5.16 6.40 -24.81
CA THR A 177 -5.96 7.61 -24.97
C THR A 177 -5.38 8.80 -24.20
N ASN A 178 -4.32 8.59 -23.40
CA ASN A 178 -3.66 9.62 -22.62
C ASN A 178 -2.21 9.86 -23.10
N PRO A 179 -2.00 10.77 -24.06
CA PRO A 179 -0.67 11.08 -24.59
C PRO A 179 0.33 11.57 -23.53
N GLY A 180 -0.16 12.25 -22.48
CA GLY A 180 0.68 12.73 -21.38
C GLY A 180 1.25 11.59 -20.56
N LEU A 181 0.42 10.58 -20.24
CA LEU A 181 0.85 9.38 -19.55
C LEU A 181 1.81 8.55 -20.41
N GLN A 182 1.55 8.42 -21.71
CA GLN A 182 2.47 7.75 -22.63
C GLN A 182 3.83 8.45 -22.72
N GLY A 183 3.84 9.79 -22.86
CA GLY A 183 5.06 10.59 -22.90
C GLY A 183 5.86 10.45 -21.61
N PHE A 184 5.17 10.46 -20.46
CA PHE A 184 5.78 10.23 -19.16
C PHE A 184 6.41 8.83 -19.06
N TRP A 185 5.69 7.78 -19.46
CA TRP A 185 6.23 6.42 -19.45
C TRP A 185 7.47 6.28 -20.34
N ARG A 186 7.42 6.78 -21.58
CA ARG A 186 8.58 6.78 -22.49
C ARG A 186 9.77 7.52 -21.88
N SER A 187 9.54 8.65 -21.20
CA SER A 187 10.61 9.42 -20.55
C SER A 187 11.30 8.67 -19.40
N ILE A 188 10.62 7.68 -18.81
CA ILE A 188 11.20 6.80 -17.79
C ILE A 188 11.97 5.65 -18.46
N GLN A 189 11.42 5.04 -19.50
CA GLN A 189 12.04 3.90 -20.19
C GLN A 189 13.41 4.23 -20.80
N ILE A 190 13.65 5.48 -21.18
CA ILE A 190 14.94 5.92 -21.74
C ILE A 190 15.99 6.26 -20.68
N GLN A 191 15.64 6.23 -19.39
CA GLN A 191 16.59 6.49 -18.32
C GLN A 191 17.46 5.26 -18.09
N GLU A 192 18.76 5.48 -17.96
CA GLU A 192 19.67 4.45 -17.51
C GLU A 192 19.49 4.30 -15.99
N ILE A 193 18.86 3.20 -15.57
CA ILE A 193 18.64 2.87 -14.17
C ILE A 193 19.66 1.79 -13.81
N GLN A 194 20.51 2.08 -12.82
CA GLN A 194 21.50 1.15 -12.29
C GLN A 194 21.10 0.78 -10.87
N ALA A 195 21.39 -0.46 -10.47
CA ALA A 195 21.33 -0.84 -9.07
C ALA A 195 22.39 -0.05 -8.29
N ALA A 196 22.10 0.30 -7.04
CA ALA A 196 23.11 0.90 -6.18
C ALA A 196 24.21 -0.15 -5.91
N ASP A 197 25.47 0.26 -5.98
CA ASP A 197 26.58 -0.56 -5.51
C ASP A 197 26.70 -0.37 -4.00
N ASP A 198 26.53 -1.45 -3.22
CA ASP A 198 26.65 -1.41 -1.76
C ASP A 198 28.09 -1.09 -1.31
N ASP A 199 29.08 -1.21 -2.22
CA ASP A 199 30.49 -0.91 -1.99
C ASP A 199 30.91 0.49 -2.51
N ASP A 200 29.98 1.34 -2.97
CA ASP A 200 30.31 2.71 -3.38
C ASP A 200 30.83 3.52 -2.16
N ASP A 201 32.04 4.06 -2.29
CA ASP A 201 32.65 4.92 -1.28
C ASP A 201 31.70 6.08 -0.92
N LEU A 202 31.46 6.28 0.38
CA LEU A 202 30.64 7.40 0.87
C LEU A 202 31.38 8.74 0.62
N ILE A 203 31.14 9.34 -0.55
CA ILE A 203 31.64 10.67 -0.89
C ILE A 203 30.70 11.70 -0.23
N TYR A 204 31.22 12.46 0.75
CA TYR A 204 30.54 13.60 1.39
C TYR A 204 30.92 14.93 0.77
#